data_AF-Q97EW3-F1
#
_entry.id   AF-Q97EW3-F1
#
_cell.length_a   1.000
_cell.length_b   1.000
_cell.length_c   1.000
_cell.angle_alpha   90.00
_cell.angle_beta   90.00
_cell.angle_gamma   90.00
#
_symmetry.space_group_name_H-M   'P 1'
#
loop_
_entity.id
_entity.type
_entity.pdbx_description
1 polymer ?
#
loop_
_entity_poly.entity_id
_entity_poly.type
_entity_poly.pdbx_seq_one_letter_code
_entity_poly.pdbx_strand_id
1 'polypeptide(L)'
;MSEKNEFTSSRTETDAFKATKEFKEKFHNKDSFFYEPWQFADYEVSADTLKTTYDEINIWSKEEAIIRPGWKVDGNKVHVPNIFSKISGVYSDIVKYRDEINSLIGQKNVLFFKHFPMFHITSERNISKIYSSLLNNKGKIDKEKLLGSEYWKYSSLKTGIQENIAERIIEFCELPDFWKLKCFSIDIHFSLLDKFANLLTYKNDTTAKEKLLMKMSILNIMLKLDKNLLNLLQNFDYPLGVPKIVIYNNSKSGNFSFSDAVQIMFMNSMGVDIIIFNPAGTNDIENFINESYFDLHRLQFINENLKYRKNNFFIRIVRKIKEHFNKS
;
A
#
# COMPACT_ATOMS: atom_id res chain seq x y z
N MET A 1 43.80 29.50 -4.44
CA MET A 1 43.68 28.06 -4.70
C MET A 1 43.49 27.40 -3.34
N SER A 2 42.25 27.17 -2.93
CA SER A 2 41.92 26.59 -1.62
C SER A 2 41.73 25.09 -1.78
N GLU A 3 42.69 24.31 -1.30
CA GLU A 3 42.60 22.85 -1.19
C GLU A 3 41.40 22.48 -0.30
N LYS A 4 40.44 21.77 -0.88
CA LYS A 4 39.41 21.06 -0.11
C LYS A 4 40.08 19.84 0.52
N ASN A 5 40.27 19.87 1.82
CA ASN A 5 40.63 18.68 2.60
C ASN A 5 39.48 17.67 2.51
N GLU A 6 39.66 16.65 1.69
CA GLU A 6 38.78 15.50 1.57
C GLU A 6 39.07 14.58 2.77
N PHE A 7 38.21 14.60 3.78
CA PHE A 7 38.32 13.70 4.93
C PHE A 7 38.08 12.26 4.47
N THR A 8 39.17 11.52 4.22
CA THR A 8 39.11 10.08 3.93
C THR A 8 39.11 9.29 5.24
N SER A 9 37.92 8.89 5.68
CA SER A 9 37.77 7.96 6.81
C SER A 9 38.13 6.54 6.37
N SER A 10 39.33 6.05 6.67
CA SER A 10 39.66 4.63 6.54
C SER A 10 39.27 3.88 7.81
N ARG A 11 38.30 2.95 7.71
CA ARG A 11 37.96 2.03 8.81
C ARG A 11 38.79 0.77 8.64
N THR A 12 39.41 0.31 9.73
CA THR A 12 40.14 -0.98 9.72
C THR A 12 39.14 -2.13 9.86
N GLU A 13 39.15 -3.05 8.89
CA GLU A 13 38.34 -4.27 8.94
C GLU A 13 38.91 -5.27 9.94
N THR A 14 38.03 -5.93 10.70
CA THR A 14 38.43 -7.04 11.58
C THR A 14 38.49 -8.36 10.82
N ASP A 15 39.25 -9.33 11.33
CA ASP A 15 39.30 -10.67 10.73
C ASP A 15 37.93 -11.34 10.71
N ALA A 16 37.09 -11.09 11.73
CA ALA A 16 35.70 -11.55 11.75
C ALA A 16 34.85 -10.94 10.62
N PHE A 17 35.05 -9.65 10.29
CA PHE A 17 34.36 -9.00 9.18
C PHE A 17 34.78 -9.62 7.83
N LYS A 18 36.08 -9.83 7.63
CA LYS A 18 36.62 -10.47 6.43
C LYS A 18 36.11 -11.90 6.26
N ALA A 19 36.17 -12.71 7.31
CA ALA A 19 35.64 -14.08 7.29
C ALA A 19 34.14 -14.12 6.99
N THR A 20 33.37 -13.16 7.53
CA THR A 20 31.93 -13.04 7.24
C THR A 20 31.69 -12.67 5.77
N LYS A 21 32.49 -11.75 5.20
CA LYS A 21 32.40 -11.34 3.80
C LYS A 21 32.76 -12.48 2.84
N GLU A 22 33.83 -13.22 3.11
CA GLU A 22 34.25 -14.38 2.30
C GLU A 22 33.24 -15.52 2.39
N PHE A 23 32.67 -15.77 3.58
CA PHE A 23 31.56 -16.72 3.74
C PHE A 23 30.39 -16.30 2.85
N LYS A 24 29.99 -15.03 2.90
CA LYS A 24 28.88 -14.47 2.11
C LYS A 24 29.06 -14.66 0.61
N GLU A 25 30.21 -14.31 0.05
CA GLU A 25 30.49 -14.45 -1.38
C GLU A 25 30.41 -15.90 -1.87
N LYS A 26 30.69 -16.89 -1.00
CA LYS A 26 30.61 -18.32 -1.33
C LYS A 26 29.20 -18.90 -1.25
N PHE A 27 28.31 -18.35 -0.41
CA PHE A 27 26.98 -18.92 -0.15
C PHE A 27 25.82 -18.14 -0.78
N HIS A 28 26.00 -16.86 -1.16
CA HIS A 28 24.98 -16.09 -1.87
C HIS A 28 24.94 -16.46 -3.36
N ASN A 29 24.34 -17.61 -3.67
CA ASN A 29 23.75 -17.80 -4.99
C ASN A 29 22.34 -17.18 -4.97
N LYS A 30 21.91 -16.50 -6.04
CA LYS A 30 20.60 -15.82 -6.09
C LYS A 30 19.42 -16.76 -5.79
N ASP A 31 19.61 -18.06 -6.01
CA ASP A 31 18.64 -19.13 -5.79
C ASP A 31 18.75 -19.81 -4.41
N SER A 32 19.61 -19.32 -3.51
CA SER A 32 19.82 -19.93 -2.19
C SER A 32 18.68 -19.67 -1.20
N PHE A 33 17.76 -18.75 -1.51
CA PHE A 33 16.68 -18.28 -0.62
C PHE A 33 17.17 -17.89 0.80
N PHE A 34 18.47 -17.60 0.94
CA PHE A 34 19.10 -17.22 2.19
C PHE A 34 19.51 -15.75 2.09
N TYR A 35 18.72 -14.88 2.72
CA TYR A 35 18.94 -13.44 2.71
C TYR A 35 19.28 -12.93 4.10
N GLU A 36 20.14 -11.92 4.14
CA GLU A 36 20.47 -11.21 5.37
C GLU A 36 19.32 -10.27 5.76
N PRO A 37 19.15 -9.97 7.06
CA PRO A 37 18.20 -8.94 7.49
C PRO A 37 18.48 -7.62 6.78
N TRP A 38 17.43 -7.01 6.24
CA TRP A 38 17.50 -5.74 5.53
C TRP A 38 18.37 -5.74 4.27
N GLN A 39 18.71 -6.92 3.71
CA GLN A 39 19.55 -7.04 2.51
C GLN A 39 19.04 -6.21 1.33
N PHE A 40 17.71 -6.06 1.22
CA PHE A 40 17.05 -5.38 0.12
C PHE A 40 16.48 -4.02 0.49
N ALA A 41 16.89 -3.43 1.62
CA ALA A 41 16.29 -2.19 2.13
C ALA A 41 16.34 -1.00 1.15
N ASP A 42 17.33 -0.98 0.26
CA ASP A 42 17.53 0.08 -0.75
C ASP A 42 17.12 -0.33 -2.18
N TYR A 43 16.45 -1.48 -2.33
CA TYR A 43 15.99 -1.96 -3.63
C TYR A 43 14.68 -1.29 -4.02
N GLU A 44 14.41 -1.21 -5.33
CA GLU A 44 13.09 -0.90 -5.83
C GLU A 44 12.13 -2.03 -5.45
N VAL A 45 10.95 -1.70 -4.96
CA VAL A 45 9.90 -2.66 -4.62
C VAL A 45 8.85 -2.67 -5.73
N SER A 46 8.38 -3.87 -6.06
CA SER A 46 7.17 -4.06 -6.84
C SER A 46 6.32 -5.13 -6.21
N ALA A 47 5.03 -4.86 -6.12
CA ALA A 47 4.05 -5.88 -5.80
C ALA A 47 3.98 -6.94 -6.91
N ASP A 48 3.80 -8.19 -6.51
CA ASP A 48 3.31 -9.27 -7.37
C ASP A 48 1.99 -9.78 -6.77
N THR A 49 0.88 -9.13 -7.15
CA THR A 49 -0.41 -9.36 -6.51
C THR A 49 -0.95 -10.73 -6.88
N LEU A 50 -1.09 -11.58 -5.87
CA LEU A 50 -1.51 -12.96 -6.04
C LEU A 50 -2.99 -13.04 -6.41
N LYS A 51 -3.28 -13.88 -7.41
CA LYS A 51 -4.64 -14.32 -7.71
C LYS A 51 -4.97 -15.55 -6.86
N THR A 52 -5.83 -15.37 -5.87
CA THR A 52 -6.10 -16.37 -4.83
C THR A 52 -7.56 -16.81 -4.84
N THR A 53 -7.85 -17.97 -4.27
CA THR A 53 -9.20 -18.28 -3.78
C THR A 53 -9.40 -17.69 -2.39
N TYR A 54 -10.65 -17.55 -1.95
CA TYR A 54 -10.94 -17.04 -0.61
C TYR A 54 -10.27 -17.86 0.51
N ASP A 55 -10.27 -19.20 0.38
CA ASP A 55 -9.71 -20.10 1.40
C ASP A 55 -8.18 -19.97 1.51
N GLU A 56 -7.52 -19.59 0.42
CA GLU A 56 -6.06 -19.37 0.38
C GLU A 56 -5.62 -18.07 1.05
N ILE A 57 -6.49 -17.06 1.17
CA ILE A 57 -6.14 -15.76 1.74
C ILE A 57 -5.48 -15.91 3.11
N ASN A 58 -6.10 -16.68 4.02
CA ASN A 58 -5.58 -16.86 5.38
C ASN A 58 -4.38 -17.81 5.46
N ILE A 59 -4.16 -18.63 4.42
CA ILE A 59 -2.96 -19.47 4.29
C ILE A 59 -1.79 -18.54 3.93
N TRP A 60 -1.86 -17.90 2.77
CA TRP A 60 -0.78 -17.03 2.28
C TRP A 60 -0.51 -15.85 3.20
N SER A 61 -1.53 -15.30 3.86
CA SER A 61 -1.39 -14.21 4.83
C SER A 61 -0.45 -14.53 6.00
N LYS A 62 -0.25 -15.81 6.34
CA LYS A 62 0.61 -16.24 7.45
C LYS A 62 2.05 -16.52 7.01
N GLU A 63 2.23 -16.80 5.73
CA GLU A 63 3.53 -17.14 5.16
C GLU A 63 4.34 -15.87 4.87
N GLU A 64 5.66 -16.00 5.00
CA GLU A 64 6.64 -14.99 4.63
C GLU A 64 6.67 -14.80 3.11
N ALA A 65 7.09 -13.61 2.65
CA ALA A 65 7.09 -13.27 1.23
C ALA A 65 7.90 -14.26 0.40
N ILE A 66 9.05 -14.70 0.92
CA ILE A 66 9.98 -15.62 0.25
C ILE A 66 9.39 -17.00 -0.06
N ILE A 67 8.38 -17.44 0.71
CA ILE A 67 7.70 -18.73 0.54
C ILE A 67 6.54 -18.62 -0.45
N ARG A 68 6.02 -17.41 -0.66
CA ARG A 68 4.87 -17.18 -1.53
C ARG A 68 5.26 -17.33 -3.00
N PRO A 69 4.34 -17.85 -3.85
CA PRO A 69 4.58 -17.91 -5.29
C PRO A 69 4.83 -16.50 -5.84
N GLY A 70 5.78 -16.36 -6.78
CA GLY A 70 6.09 -15.07 -7.40
C GLY A 70 7.23 -14.29 -6.75
N TRP A 71 7.74 -14.71 -5.58
CA TRP A 71 8.90 -14.07 -4.98
C TRP A 71 10.10 -14.16 -5.92
N LYS A 72 10.68 -13.00 -6.22
CA LYS A 72 11.90 -12.92 -7.03
C LYS A 72 12.65 -11.62 -6.77
N VAL A 73 13.96 -11.69 -6.95
CA VAL A 73 14.85 -10.54 -6.94
C VAL A 73 15.51 -10.46 -8.32
N ASP A 74 15.25 -9.38 -9.04
CA ASP A 74 15.81 -9.13 -10.37
C ASP A 74 16.54 -7.79 -10.41
N GLY A 75 17.82 -7.80 -10.75
CA GLY A 75 18.69 -6.62 -10.65
C GLY A 75 18.64 -5.96 -9.26
N ASN A 76 18.23 -4.68 -9.23
CA ASN A 76 18.03 -3.89 -8.00
C ASN A 76 16.54 -3.79 -7.61
N LYS A 77 15.73 -4.78 -7.99
CA LYS A 77 14.29 -4.79 -7.78
C LYS A 77 13.85 -6.07 -7.08
N VAL A 78 13.01 -5.93 -6.05
CA VAL A 78 12.36 -7.02 -5.34
C VAL A 78 10.89 -7.07 -5.73
N HIS A 79 10.45 -8.25 -6.14
CA HIS A 79 9.05 -8.54 -6.38
C HIS A 79 8.48 -9.26 -5.17
N VAL A 80 7.61 -8.57 -4.44
CA VAL A 80 7.01 -9.03 -3.20
C VAL A 80 5.61 -9.57 -3.49
N PRO A 81 5.37 -10.88 -3.31
CA PRO A 81 4.04 -11.44 -3.47
C PRO A 81 3.11 -10.98 -2.36
N ASN A 82 2.00 -10.37 -2.74
CA ASN A 82 1.07 -9.79 -1.79
C ASN A 82 -0.38 -10.11 -2.15
N ILE A 83 -1.24 -10.05 -1.14
CA ILE A 83 -2.68 -10.28 -1.31
C ILE A 83 -3.35 -8.94 -1.48
N PHE A 84 -4.23 -8.80 -2.47
CA PHE A 84 -5.18 -7.70 -2.52
C PHE A 84 -6.55 -8.22 -2.89
N SER A 85 -7.42 -8.35 -1.88
CA SER A 85 -8.71 -9.01 -2.04
C SER A 85 -9.83 -8.24 -1.35
N LYS A 86 -10.98 -8.15 -2.04
CA LYS A 86 -12.27 -7.75 -1.50
C LYS A 86 -13.14 -8.98 -1.30
N ILE A 87 -13.69 -9.11 -0.10
CA ILE A 87 -14.61 -10.16 0.30
C ILE A 87 -15.99 -9.52 0.47
N SER A 88 -16.86 -9.77 -0.50
CA SER A 88 -18.21 -9.24 -0.58
C SER A 88 -19.21 -10.26 -0.03
N GLY A 89 -19.87 -9.92 1.07
CA GLY A 89 -20.82 -10.79 1.78
C GLY A 89 -20.22 -11.54 2.97
N VAL A 90 -20.98 -12.54 3.44
CA VAL A 90 -20.71 -13.37 4.62
C VAL A 90 -21.09 -14.83 4.37
N TYR A 91 -20.55 -15.74 5.18
CA TYR A 91 -21.03 -17.12 5.27
C TYR A 91 -22.29 -17.23 6.13
N SER A 92 -23.01 -18.35 5.98
CA SER A 92 -24.04 -18.79 6.94
C SER A 92 -23.46 -18.88 8.36
N ASP A 93 -22.26 -19.44 8.50
CA ASP A 93 -21.52 -19.46 9.77
C ASP A 93 -20.80 -18.13 10.02
N ILE A 94 -21.51 -17.20 10.66
CA ILE A 94 -20.98 -15.90 11.09
C ILE A 94 -19.86 -16.03 12.12
N VAL A 95 -19.84 -17.11 12.92
CA VAL A 95 -18.79 -17.33 13.91
C VAL A 95 -17.48 -17.65 13.19
N LYS A 96 -17.51 -18.54 12.20
CA LYS A 96 -16.36 -18.83 11.32
C LYS A 96 -15.85 -17.57 10.61
N TYR A 97 -16.74 -16.82 9.96
CA TYR A 97 -16.41 -15.57 9.28
C TYR A 97 -15.67 -14.57 10.20
N ARG A 98 -16.17 -14.39 11.43
CA ARG A 98 -15.51 -13.54 12.42
C ARG A 98 -14.18 -14.12 12.89
N ASP A 99 -14.08 -15.42 13.09
CA ASP A 99 -12.83 -16.08 13.51
C ASP A 99 -11.73 -15.88 12.46
N GLU A 100 -12.05 -15.91 11.17
CA GLU A 100 -11.12 -15.65 10.06
C GLU A 100 -10.61 -14.21 10.06
N ILE A 101 -11.51 -13.23 10.18
CA ILE A 101 -11.12 -11.81 10.31
C ILE A 101 -10.21 -11.62 11.55
N ASN A 102 -10.59 -12.20 12.69
CA ASN A 102 -9.80 -12.10 13.92
C ASN A 102 -8.44 -12.80 13.84
N SER A 103 -8.33 -13.88 13.05
CA SER A 103 -7.08 -14.57 12.77
C SER A 103 -6.10 -13.65 12.04
N LEU A 104 -6.59 -12.89 11.05
CA LEU A 104 -5.78 -11.90 10.33
C LEU A 104 -5.38 -10.73 11.22
N ILE A 105 -6.34 -10.14 11.95
CA ILE A 105 -6.07 -9.00 12.85
C ILE A 105 -5.12 -9.38 14.00
N GLY A 106 -5.09 -10.65 14.40
CA GLY A 106 -4.22 -11.15 15.45
C GLY A 106 -2.76 -11.35 15.04
N GLN A 107 -2.41 -11.18 13.76
CA GLN A 107 -1.03 -11.31 13.28
C GLN A 107 -0.17 -10.09 13.67
N LYS A 108 1.15 -10.21 13.48
CA LYS A 108 2.08 -9.09 13.68
C LYS A 108 1.96 -8.10 12.51
N ASN A 109 2.28 -6.83 12.76
CA ASN A 109 2.34 -5.76 11.75
C ASN A 109 1.04 -5.59 10.94
N VAL A 110 -0.11 -5.63 11.63
CA VAL A 110 -1.43 -5.43 11.04
C VAL A 110 -2.00 -4.06 11.43
N LEU A 111 -2.47 -3.31 10.45
CA LEU A 111 -3.37 -2.18 10.64
C LEU A 111 -4.81 -2.62 10.39
N PHE A 112 -5.71 -2.25 11.30
CA PHE A 112 -7.12 -2.60 11.18
C PHE A 112 -8.00 -1.36 11.15
N PHE A 113 -8.75 -1.19 10.06
CA PHE A 113 -9.65 -0.07 9.85
C PHE A 113 -11.11 -0.54 9.81
N LYS A 114 -11.99 0.24 10.45
CA LYS A 114 -13.44 -0.04 10.51
C LYS A 114 -14.32 1.22 10.44
N HIS A 115 -13.69 2.37 10.18
CA HIS A 115 -14.31 3.68 10.02
C HIS A 115 -13.70 4.39 8.82
N PHE A 116 -14.52 5.16 8.13
CA PHE A 116 -14.18 5.84 6.90
C PHE A 116 -14.57 7.34 6.95
N PRO A 117 -13.80 8.22 6.27
CA PRO A 117 -12.58 7.88 5.54
C PRO A 117 -11.47 7.42 6.50
N MET A 118 -10.60 6.53 6.05
CA MET A 118 -9.50 6.01 6.87
C MET A 118 -8.42 7.07 7.02
N PHE A 119 -8.16 7.83 5.94
CA PHE A 119 -7.16 8.87 5.91
C PHE A 119 -7.76 10.21 5.52
N HIS A 120 -7.85 11.10 6.50
CA HIS A 120 -8.32 12.47 6.29
C HIS A 120 -7.20 13.34 5.70
N ILE A 121 -7.32 13.68 4.42
CA ILE A 121 -6.37 14.55 3.72
C ILE A 121 -6.99 15.91 3.46
N THR A 122 -6.32 16.96 3.92
CA THR A 122 -6.66 18.35 3.58
C THR A 122 -5.99 18.74 2.27
N SER A 123 -6.71 19.50 1.43
CA SER A 123 -6.13 20.08 0.22
C SER A 123 -5.02 21.07 0.58
N GLU A 124 -3.85 20.91 -0.05
CA GLU A 124 -2.83 21.96 0.00
C GLU A 124 -3.29 23.16 -0.82
N ARG A 125 -3.18 24.38 -0.26
CA ARG A 125 -3.72 25.60 -0.90
C ARG A 125 -3.02 25.93 -2.21
N ASN A 126 -1.75 25.58 -2.32
CA ASN A 126 -0.90 25.88 -3.48
C ASN A 126 -0.57 24.64 -4.31
N ILE A 127 -1.36 23.56 -4.23
CA ILE A 127 -1.03 22.29 -4.91
C ILE A 127 -0.80 22.45 -6.41
N SER A 128 -1.50 23.39 -7.07
CA SER A 128 -1.30 23.70 -8.49
C SER A 128 0.14 24.14 -8.78
N LYS A 129 0.65 25.07 -7.97
CA LYS A 129 2.01 25.61 -8.07
C LYS A 129 3.06 24.58 -7.70
N ILE A 130 2.79 23.79 -6.66
CA ILE A 130 3.68 22.70 -6.25
C ILE A 130 3.82 21.72 -7.40
N TYR A 131 2.71 21.22 -7.94
CA TYR A 131 2.71 20.27 -9.04
C TYR A 131 3.47 20.82 -10.26
N SER A 132 3.21 22.06 -10.69
CA SER A 132 3.90 22.66 -11.84
C SER A 132 5.39 22.87 -11.61
N SER A 133 5.81 23.22 -10.40
CA SER A 133 7.23 23.41 -10.05
C SER A 133 8.05 22.11 -10.14
N LEU A 134 7.40 20.96 -9.95
CA LEU A 134 8.01 19.64 -9.98
C LEU A 134 8.14 19.06 -11.39
N LEU A 135 7.56 19.70 -12.41
CA LEU A 135 7.60 19.16 -13.77
C LEU A 135 8.95 19.41 -14.46
N ASN A 136 9.33 18.47 -15.30
CA ASN A 136 10.39 18.65 -16.30
C ASN A 136 9.84 19.24 -17.61
N ASN A 137 10.72 19.45 -18.57
CA ASN A 137 10.37 20.01 -19.88
C ASN A 137 9.40 19.14 -20.70
N LYS A 138 9.20 17.87 -20.30
CA LYS A 138 8.25 16.93 -20.91
C LYS A 138 6.89 16.91 -20.19
N GLY A 139 6.69 17.75 -19.17
CA GLY A 139 5.45 17.80 -18.39
C GLY A 139 5.26 16.61 -17.44
N LYS A 140 6.32 15.87 -17.13
CA LYS A 140 6.33 14.77 -16.16
C LYS A 140 6.97 15.22 -14.85
N ILE A 141 6.56 14.64 -13.72
CA ILE A 141 7.20 14.91 -12.43
C ILE A 141 8.66 14.45 -12.52
N ASP A 142 9.56 15.35 -12.14
CA ASP A 142 10.99 15.08 -12.05
C ASP A 142 11.33 14.57 -10.65
N LYS A 143 11.99 13.42 -10.57
CA LYS A 143 12.28 12.72 -9.32
C LYS A 143 13.25 13.51 -8.43
N GLU A 144 14.30 14.07 -9.02
CA GLU A 144 15.31 14.85 -8.28
C GLU A 144 14.69 16.13 -7.71
N LYS A 145 13.86 16.82 -8.51
CA LYS A 145 13.09 17.97 -8.01
C LYS A 145 12.12 17.59 -6.89
N LEU A 146 11.47 16.43 -6.99
CA LEU A 146 10.54 15.95 -5.96
C LEU A 146 11.25 15.70 -4.63
N LEU A 147 12.33 14.90 -4.65
CA LEU A 147 13.12 14.57 -3.46
C LEU A 147 13.79 15.81 -2.85
N GLY A 148 14.26 16.74 -3.68
CA GLY A 148 14.90 17.98 -3.25
C GLY A 148 13.92 19.11 -2.86
N SER A 149 12.61 18.90 -3.00
CA SER A 149 11.62 19.95 -2.74
C SER A 149 11.42 20.21 -1.24
N GLU A 150 11.10 21.46 -0.89
CA GLU A 150 10.69 21.81 0.49
C GLU A 150 9.41 21.09 0.95
N TYR A 151 8.64 20.54 0.01
CA TYR A 151 7.41 19.80 0.27
C TYR A 151 7.67 18.33 0.57
N TRP A 152 8.90 17.84 0.40
CA TRP A 152 9.27 16.45 0.67
C TRP A 152 9.36 16.20 2.18
N LYS A 153 8.36 15.51 2.72
CA LYS A 153 8.24 15.25 4.18
C LYS A 153 8.93 13.97 4.64
N TYR A 154 9.50 13.21 3.71
CA TYR A 154 10.01 11.86 3.97
C TYR A 154 11.53 11.82 4.13
N SER A 155 12.19 12.98 4.19
CA SER A 155 13.65 13.11 4.28
C SER A 155 14.30 12.38 5.47
N SER A 156 13.53 12.09 6.53
CA SER A 156 13.98 11.34 7.70
C SER A 156 13.88 9.81 7.57
N LEU A 157 13.20 9.30 6.53
CA LEU A 157 13.05 7.87 6.30
C LEU A 157 14.32 7.26 5.69
N LYS A 158 14.45 5.93 5.72
CA LYS A 158 15.52 5.22 5.00
C LYS A 158 15.47 5.55 3.50
N THR A 159 16.64 5.68 2.87
CA THR A 159 16.77 6.10 1.46
C THR A 159 15.92 5.24 0.53
N GLY A 160 16.02 3.91 0.60
CA GLY A 160 15.17 3.03 -0.20
C GLY A 160 13.67 3.32 -0.11
N ILE A 161 13.15 3.64 1.07
CA ILE A 161 11.72 3.98 1.23
C ILE A 161 11.40 5.32 0.57
N GLN A 162 12.27 6.32 0.70
CA GLN A 162 12.09 7.62 0.05
C GLN A 162 12.06 7.48 -1.47
N GLU A 163 13.03 6.75 -2.02
CA GLU A 163 13.14 6.44 -3.44
C GLU A 163 11.88 5.75 -3.95
N ASN A 164 11.42 4.71 -3.26
CA ASN A 164 10.19 3.99 -3.62
C ASN A 164 8.94 4.87 -3.52
N ILE A 165 8.79 5.72 -2.50
CA ILE A 165 7.65 6.66 -2.43
C ILE A 165 7.68 7.61 -3.64
N ALA A 166 8.84 8.16 -3.99
CA ALA A 166 8.98 9.08 -5.11
C ALA A 166 8.60 8.41 -6.44
N GLU A 167 9.08 7.18 -6.67
CA GLU A 167 8.71 6.40 -7.86
C GLU A 167 7.20 6.14 -7.94
N ARG A 168 6.57 5.73 -6.84
CA ARG A 168 5.11 5.49 -6.80
C ARG A 168 4.29 6.76 -7.04
N ILE A 169 4.76 7.92 -6.57
CA ILE A 169 4.13 9.22 -6.87
C ILE A 169 4.13 9.48 -8.38
N ILE A 170 5.28 9.30 -9.03
CA ILE A 170 5.44 9.52 -10.47
C ILE A 170 4.56 8.53 -11.23
N GLU A 171 4.64 7.25 -10.91
CA GLU A 171 3.88 6.17 -11.54
C GLU A 171 2.36 6.40 -11.42
N PHE A 172 1.85 6.70 -10.22
CA PHE A 172 0.41 6.91 -10.02
C PHE A 172 -0.11 8.16 -10.73
N CYS A 173 0.73 9.20 -10.91
CA CYS A 173 0.41 10.35 -11.73
C CYS A 173 0.42 10.05 -13.24
N GLU A 174 1.04 8.94 -13.67
CA GLU A 174 1.15 8.54 -15.07
C GLU A 174 0.18 7.43 -15.50
N LEU A 175 -0.57 6.85 -14.56
CA LEU A 175 -1.56 5.79 -14.81
C LEU A 175 -3.01 6.33 -14.77
N PRO A 176 -3.51 7.06 -15.78
CA PRO A 176 -4.87 7.59 -15.74
C PRO A 176 -5.96 6.52 -15.88
N ASP A 177 -5.71 5.45 -16.62
CA ASP A 177 -6.71 4.39 -16.87
C ASP A 177 -6.86 3.43 -15.68
N PHE A 178 -5.94 3.52 -14.71
CA PHE A 178 -6.00 2.83 -13.44
C PHE A 178 -7.14 3.38 -12.56
N TRP A 179 -7.31 4.71 -12.55
CA TRP A 179 -8.26 5.40 -11.68
C TRP A 179 -9.60 5.59 -12.40
N LYS A 180 -10.70 5.21 -11.76
CA LYS A 180 -12.05 5.50 -12.27
C LYS A 180 -12.36 6.99 -12.06
N LEU A 181 -12.16 7.78 -13.12
CA LEU A 181 -12.10 9.25 -13.12
C LEU A 181 -13.33 10.00 -12.54
N LYS A 182 -14.49 9.33 -12.39
CA LYS A 182 -15.75 9.99 -12.00
C LYS A 182 -15.88 10.33 -10.50
N CYS A 183 -14.89 10.00 -9.66
CA CYS A 183 -15.02 10.04 -8.20
C CYS A 183 -13.95 10.87 -7.45
N PHE A 184 -13.32 11.86 -8.10
CA PHE A 184 -12.37 12.75 -7.41
C PHE A 184 -13.09 13.75 -6.50
N SER A 185 -13.06 13.50 -5.18
CA SER A 185 -13.68 14.35 -4.16
C SER A 185 -12.68 15.18 -3.35
N ILE A 186 -11.53 15.56 -3.92
CA ILE A 186 -10.70 16.59 -3.27
C ILE A 186 -11.09 17.92 -3.89
N ASP A 187 -11.76 18.77 -3.11
CA ASP A 187 -11.97 20.18 -3.43
C ASP A 187 -10.60 20.88 -3.50
N ILE A 188 -9.96 20.81 -4.67
CA ILE A 188 -8.71 21.53 -4.90
C ILE A 188 -9.05 23.02 -4.92
N HIS A 189 -8.53 23.75 -3.93
CA HIS A 189 -8.65 25.20 -3.90
C HIS A 189 -7.75 25.82 -4.97
N PHE A 190 -8.33 26.20 -6.11
CA PHE A 190 -7.63 26.98 -7.12
C PHE A 190 -7.59 28.47 -6.77
N SER A 191 -6.42 29.10 -6.90
CA SER A 191 -6.35 30.56 -6.92
C SER A 191 -7.10 31.12 -8.14
N LEU A 192 -7.48 32.39 -8.12
CA LEU A 192 -8.14 33.02 -9.28
C LEU A 192 -7.29 32.87 -10.55
N LEU A 193 -5.97 33.06 -10.44
CA LEU A 193 -5.04 32.89 -11.56
C LEU A 193 -5.03 31.46 -12.09
N ASP A 194 -5.03 30.45 -11.22
CA ASP A 194 -5.11 29.06 -11.64
C ASP A 194 -6.46 28.75 -12.30
N LYS A 195 -7.56 29.32 -11.79
CA LYS A 195 -8.89 29.18 -12.41
C LYS A 195 -8.90 29.75 -13.82
N PHE A 196 -8.34 30.95 -14.01
CA PHE A 196 -8.23 31.58 -15.32
C PHE A 196 -7.29 30.81 -16.26
N ALA A 197 -6.12 30.40 -15.79
CA ALA A 197 -5.17 29.61 -16.58
C ALA A 197 -5.80 28.28 -17.02
N ASN A 198 -6.39 27.53 -16.08
CA ASN A 198 -7.06 26.27 -16.40
C ASN A 198 -8.25 26.46 -17.35
N LEU A 199 -8.99 27.58 -17.23
CA LEU A 199 -10.08 27.91 -18.15
C LEU A 199 -9.57 28.18 -19.58
N LEU A 200 -8.43 28.87 -19.72
CA LEU A 200 -7.82 29.16 -21.02
C LEU A 200 -7.19 27.91 -21.65
N THR A 201 -6.47 27.12 -20.86
CA THR A 201 -5.73 25.94 -21.32
C THR A 201 -6.65 24.78 -21.69
N TYR A 202 -7.73 24.54 -20.93
CA TYR A 202 -8.59 23.36 -21.08
C TYR A 202 -10.01 23.68 -21.56
N LYS A 203 -10.20 24.84 -22.22
CA LYS A 203 -11.53 25.38 -22.58
C LYS A 203 -12.45 24.38 -23.30
N ASN A 204 -11.88 23.43 -24.05
CA ASN A 204 -12.59 22.43 -24.85
C ASN A 204 -12.23 20.96 -24.51
N ASP A 205 -11.40 20.69 -23.49
CA ASP A 205 -10.96 19.33 -23.15
C ASP A 205 -11.15 19.03 -21.65
N THR A 206 -12.37 18.62 -21.31
CA THR A 206 -12.77 18.24 -19.94
C THR A 206 -11.93 17.06 -19.42
N THR A 207 -11.60 16.11 -20.29
CA THR A 207 -10.85 14.90 -19.92
C THR A 207 -9.41 15.24 -19.52
N ALA A 208 -8.74 16.10 -20.26
CA ALA A 208 -7.39 16.55 -19.91
C ALA A 208 -7.37 17.33 -18.59
N LYS A 209 -8.40 18.15 -18.34
CA LYS A 209 -8.58 18.86 -17.06
C LYS A 209 -8.75 17.88 -15.90
N GLU A 210 -9.64 16.89 -16.03
CA GLU A 210 -9.86 15.87 -15.00
C GLU A 210 -8.58 15.07 -14.70
N LYS A 211 -7.82 14.70 -15.74
CA LYS A 211 -6.51 14.04 -15.58
C LYS A 211 -5.53 14.91 -14.80
N LEU A 212 -5.46 16.22 -15.07
CA LEU A 212 -4.60 17.13 -14.30
C LEU A 212 -5.02 17.20 -12.83
N LEU A 213 -6.32 17.35 -12.56
CA LEU A 213 -6.87 17.39 -11.20
C LEU A 213 -6.57 16.12 -10.41
N MET A 214 -6.69 14.96 -11.07
CA MET A 214 -6.31 13.67 -10.50
C MET A 214 -4.83 13.67 -10.11
N LYS A 215 -3.92 14.07 -11.00
CA LYS A 215 -2.48 14.09 -10.71
C LYS A 215 -2.14 14.99 -9.52
N MET A 216 -2.72 16.18 -9.47
CA MET A 216 -2.57 17.10 -8.33
C MET A 216 -3.11 16.50 -7.03
N SER A 217 -4.27 15.82 -7.11
CA SER A 217 -4.89 15.15 -5.96
C SER A 217 -4.02 14.02 -5.43
N ILE A 218 -3.53 13.14 -6.31
CA ILE A 218 -2.63 12.04 -5.98
C ILE A 218 -1.37 12.59 -5.32
N LEU A 219 -0.74 13.61 -5.91
CA LEU A 219 0.44 14.26 -5.33
C LEU A 219 0.15 14.79 -3.92
N ASN A 220 -0.98 15.51 -3.72
CA ASN A 220 -1.34 16.04 -2.40
C ASN A 220 -1.54 14.94 -1.36
N ILE A 221 -2.18 13.83 -1.72
CA ILE A 221 -2.39 12.67 -0.84
C ILE A 221 -1.05 12.01 -0.51
N MET A 222 -0.25 11.73 -1.55
CA MET A 222 1.02 11.01 -1.41
C MET A 222 2.12 11.82 -0.72
N LEU A 223 2.04 13.15 -0.67
CA LEU A 223 2.89 14.00 0.17
C LEU A 223 2.43 14.08 1.64
N LYS A 224 1.31 13.41 1.98
CA LYS A 224 0.67 13.41 3.29
C LYS A 224 0.29 11.98 3.73
N LEU A 225 1.13 10.99 3.43
CA LEU A 225 0.92 9.59 3.84
C LEU A 225 0.77 9.48 5.36
N ASP A 226 -0.16 8.63 5.80
CA ASP A 226 -0.40 8.41 7.22
C ASP A 226 0.83 7.79 7.92
N LYS A 227 1.12 8.26 9.14
CA LYS A 227 2.31 7.83 9.90
C LYS A 227 2.29 6.33 10.21
N ASN A 228 1.11 5.73 10.41
CA ASN A 228 1.02 4.30 10.69
C ASN A 228 1.40 3.47 9.47
N LEU A 229 1.06 3.94 8.26
CA LEU A 229 1.49 3.32 7.01
C LEU A 229 3.00 3.41 6.83
N LEU A 230 3.59 4.59 7.07
CA LEU A 230 5.05 4.77 7.01
C LEU A 230 5.78 3.90 8.05
N ASN A 231 5.22 3.78 9.25
CA ASN A 231 5.79 2.91 10.29
C ASN A 231 5.72 1.42 9.89
N LEU A 232 4.64 1.02 9.22
CA LEU A 232 4.50 -0.33 8.71
C LEU A 232 5.58 -0.63 7.66
N LEU A 233 5.84 0.29 6.72
CA LEU A 233 6.90 0.13 5.71
C LEU A 233 8.32 0.15 6.30
N GLN A 234 8.58 1.01 7.29
CA GLN A 234 9.91 1.10 7.93
C GLN A 234 10.32 -0.18 8.66
N ASN A 235 9.34 -0.99 9.07
CA ASN A 235 9.51 -2.27 9.75
C ASN A 235 9.33 -3.47 8.81
N PHE A 236 9.23 -3.24 7.50
CA PHE A 236 9.05 -4.30 6.52
C PHE A 236 10.39 -4.72 5.91
N ASP A 237 10.89 -5.88 6.34
CA ASP A 237 11.98 -6.57 5.67
C ASP A 237 11.39 -7.52 4.61
N TYR A 238 11.64 -7.21 3.33
CA TYR A 238 10.85 -7.74 2.21
C TYR A 238 10.72 -9.26 2.15
N PRO A 239 11.76 -10.08 2.40
CA PRO A 239 11.64 -11.53 2.32
C PRO A 239 10.79 -12.16 3.44
N LEU A 240 10.60 -11.44 4.55
CA LEU A 240 10.01 -11.96 5.77
C LEU A 240 8.47 -11.78 5.78
N GLY A 241 7.88 -11.73 6.97
CA GLY A 241 6.45 -11.56 7.17
C GLY A 241 5.90 -10.28 6.52
N VAL A 242 5.00 -10.46 5.56
CA VAL A 242 4.36 -9.35 4.84
C VAL A 242 3.39 -8.61 5.76
N PRO A 243 3.56 -7.29 5.93
CA PRO A 243 2.67 -6.50 6.75
C PRO A 243 1.29 -6.37 6.10
N LYS A 244 0.28 -5.96 6.88
CA LYS A 244 -1.11 -6.16 6.47
C LYS A 244 -2.02 -5.01 6.84
N ILE A 245 -2.96 -4.72 5.95
CA ILE A 245 -4.06 -3.79 6.15
C ILE A 245 -5.36 -4.57 6.02
N VAL A 246 -6.06 -4.73 7.13
CA VAL A 246 -7.39 -5.34 7.17
C VAL A 246 -8.43 -4.25 7.29
N ILE A 247 -9.42 -4.25 6.40
CA ILE A 247 -10.45 -3.22 6.33
C ILE A 247 -11.80 -3.90 6.52
N TYR A 248 -12.62 -3.36 7.41
CA TYR A 248 -13.98 -3.84 7.63
C TYR A 248 -14.98 -2.74 7.30
N ASN A 249 -15.69 -2.90 6.19
CA ASN A 249 -16.68 -1.97 5.70
C ASN A 249 -18.11 -2.53 5.82
N ASN A 250 -18.86 -2.07 6.81
CA ASN A 250 -20.27 -2.44 6.97
C ASN A 250 -21.25 -1.42 6.38
N SER A 251 -20.77 -0.48 5.57
CA SER A 251 -21.58 0.58 4.94
C SER A 251 -22.29 1.53 5.91
N LYS A 252 -21.94 1.48 7.21
CA LYS A 252 -22.51 2.35 8.27
C LYS A 252 -21.48 3.24 8.96
N SER A 253 -20.21 2.93 8.79
CA SER A 253 -19.10 3.64 9.44
C SER A 253 -18.46 4.68 8.51
N GLY A 254 -19.24 5.32 7.65
CA GLY A 254 -18.74 6.24 6.61
C GLY A 254 -18.52 5.57 5.26
N ASN A 255 -17.99 6.33 4.30
CA ASN A 255 -17.74 5.87 2.93
C ASN A 255 -16.26 5.95 2.59
N PHE A 256 -15.81 4.96 1.81
CA PHE A 256 -14.48 4.92 1.22
C PHE A 256 -14.23 6.21 0.41
N SER A 257 -13.09 6.85 0.62
CA SER A 257 -12.72 8.09 -0.08
C SER A 257 -11.67 7.85 -1.16
N PHE A 258 -11.47 8.84 -2.03
CA PHE A 258 -10.37 8.78 -3.00
C PHE A 258 -8.99 8.76 -2.32
N SER A 259 -8.81 9.46 -1.20
CA SER A 259 -7.58 9.40 -0.41
C SER A 259 -7.31 7.99 0.14
N ASP A 260 -8.36 7.31 0.60
CA ASP A 260 -8.28 5.92 1.03
C ASP A 260 -7.77 5.02 -0.08
N ALA A 261 -8.34 5.17 -1.28
CA ALA A 261 -7.95 4.38 -2.45
C ALA A 261 -6.48 4.63 -2.83
N VAL A 262 -6.05 5.89 -2.89
CA VAL A 262 -4.66 6.24 -3.23
C VAL A 262 -3.66 5.66 -2.23
N GLN A 263 -3.90 5.83 -0.93
CA GLN A 263 -2.96 5.30 0.08
C GLN A 263 -2.96 3.77 0.12
N ILE A 264 -4.12 3.12 -0.01
CA ILE A 264 -4.19 1.66 -0.08
C ILE A 264 -3.46 1.13 -1.31
N MET A 265 -3.65 1.76 -2.47
CA MET A 265 -2.93 1.36 -3.67
C MET A 265 -1.42 1.55 -3.53
N PHE A 266 -0.99 2.61 -2.87
CA PHE A 266 0.42 2.79 -2.55
C PHE A 266 0.93 1.67 -1.65
N MET A 267 0.19 1.28 -0.62
CA MET A 267 0.58 0.16 0.22
C MET A 267 0.63 -1.16 -0.57
N ASN A 268 -0.34 -1.38 -1.46
CA ASN A 268 -0.35 -2.55 -2.35
C ASN A 268 0.92 -2.58 -3.20
N SER A 269 1.26 -1.48 -3.87
CA SER A 269 2.43 -1.41 -4.75
C SER A 269 3.77 -1.56 -4.01
N MET A 270 3.78 -1.32 -2.70
CA MET A 270 4.89 -1.60 -1.79
C MET A 270 4.91 -3.04 -1.25
N GLY A 271 4.04 -3.93 -1.76
CA GLY A 271 4.00 -5.34 -1.41
C GLY A 271 3.23 -5.66 -0.12
N VAL A 272 2.39 -4.75 0.38
CA VAL A 272 1.61 -4.96 1.61
C VAL A 272 0.33 -5.75 1.32
N ASP A 273 -0.04 -6.67 2.20
CA ASP A 273 -1.30 -7.41 2.10
C ASP A 273 -2.49 -6.50 2.42
N ILE A 274 -3.53 -6.51 1.57
CA ILE A 274 -4.73 -5.70 1.71
C ILE A 274 -5.96 -6.59 1.60
N ILE A 275 -6.76 -6.62 2.66
CA ILE A 275 -7.93 -7.50 2.75
C ILE A 275 -9.13 -6.67 3.19
N ILE A 276 -10.13 -6.54 2.30
CA ILE A 276 -11.33 -5.72 2.52
C ILE A 276 -12.52 -6.64 2.75
N PHE A 277 -13.03 -6.67 3.98
CA PHE A 277 -14.27 -7.35 4.34
C PHE A 277 -15.44 -6.39 4.22
N ASN A 278 -16.35 -6.68 3.29
CA ASN A 278 -17.59 -5.93 3.10
C ASN A 278 -18.81 -6.87 3.26
N PRO A 279 -19.29 -7.11 4.50
CA PRO A 279 -20.45 -7.96 4.73
C PRO A 279 -21.74 -7.46 4.06
N ALA A 280 -21.87 -6.15 3.80
CA ALA A 280 -23.02 -5.57 3.15
C ALA A 280 -23.02 -5.77 1.62
N GLY A 281 -21.90 -6.23 1.07
CA GLY A 281 -21.73 -6.47 -0.36
C GLY A 281 -21.88 -5.23 -1.24
N THR A 282 -21.77 -4.03 -0.66
CA THR A 282 -21.91 -2.77 -1.40
C THR A 282 -20.60 -2.42 -2.14
N ASN A 283 -20.70 -1.49 -3.09
CA ASN A 283 -19.50 -0.95 -3.73
C ASN A 283 -18.70 -0.08 -2.75
N ASP A 284 -17.37 -0.19 -2.80
CA ASP A 284 -16.42 0.63 -2.05
C ASP A 284 -15.17 0.97 -2.87
N ILE A 285 -14.13 0.15 -2.82
CA ILE A 285 -12.84 0.39 -3.50
C ILE A 285 -12.99 0.35 -5.02
N GLU A 286 -13.91 -0.47 -5.55
CA GLU A 286 -14.21 -0.56 -6.99
C GLU A 286 -14.81 0.72 -7.56
N ASN A 287 -15.24 1.67 -6.73
CA ASN A 287 -15.67 2.97 -7.21
C ASN A 287 -14.47 3.82 -7.68
N PHE A 288 -13.26 3.51 -7.20
CA PHE A 288 -12.05 4.33 -7.42
C PHE A 288 -11.00 3.65 -8.30
N ILE A 289 -10.89 2.32 -8.24
CA ILE A 289 -9.87 1.56 -8.97
C ILE A 289 -10.50 0.50 -9.88
N ASN A 290 -9.79 0.10 -10.93
CA ASN A 290 -10.19 -1.02 -11.77
C ASN A 290 -10.14 -2.35 -10.97
N GLU A 291 -11.15 -3.20 -11.18
CA GLU A 291 -11.27 -4.52 -10.54
C GLU A 291 -10.18 -5.50 -11.01
N SER A 292 -9.44 -5.19 -12.07
CA SER A 292 -8.27 -6.00 -12.49
C SER A 292 -7.11 -5.98 -11.49
N TYR A 293 -7.10 -5.06 -10.51
CA TYR A 293 -6.00 -4.89 -9.55
C TYR A 293 -6.21 -5.61 -8.21
N PHE A 294 -7.37 -6.22 -7.99
CA PHE A 294 -7.66 -6.96 -6.76
C PHE A 294 -8.65 -8.08 -7.02
N ASP A 295 -8.61 -9.14 -6.21
CA ASP A 295 -9.57 -10.22 -6.32
C ASP A 295 -10.89 -9.86 -5.64
N LEU A 296 -12.02 -10.10 -6.32
CA LEU A 296 -13.35 -9.99 -5.74
C LEU A 296 -13.91 -11.38 -5.42
N HIS A 297 -14.01 -11.71 -4.14
CA HIS A 297 -14.65 -12.94 -3.67
C HIS A 297 -16.07 -12.63 -3.19
N ARG A 298 -17.07 -13.29 -3.79
CA ARG A 298 -18.47 -13.21 -3.35
C ARG A 298 -18.80 -14.39 -2.44
N LEU A 299 -19.28 -14.10 -1.24
CA LEU A 299 -19.74 -15.10 -0.28
C LEU A 299 -21.25 -15.34 -0.42
N GLN A 300 -21.76 -16.30 0.36
CA GLN A 300 -23.11 -16.86 0.21
C GLN A 300 -24.24 -15.84 0.45
N PHE A 301 -24.07 -14.95 1.43
CA PHE A 301 -25.13 -14.05 1.88
C PHE A 301 -24.63 -12.61 2.04
N ILE A 302 -25.56 -11.66 2.03
CA ILE A 302 -25.31 -10.26 2.36
C ILE A 302 -25.87 -9.97 3.76
N ASN A 303 -25.14 -9.18 4.55
CA ASN A 303 -25.57 -8.73 5.86
C ASN A 303 -25.17 -7.27 6.14
N GLU A 304 -26.06 -6.35 5.78
CA GLU A 304 -25.89 -4.90 5.93
C GLU A 304 -25.76 -4.44 7.40
N ASN A 305 -26.23 -5.25 8.35
CA ASN A 305 -26.29 -4.90 9.77
C ASN A 305 -25.18 -5.55 10.59
N LEU A 306 -24.26 -6.29 9.95
CA LEU A 306 -23.20 -6.99 10.65
C LEU A 306 -22.14 -6.00 11.16
N LYS A 307 -22.22 -5.65 12.43
CA LYS A 307 -21.14 -4.93 13.12
C LYS A 307 -19.97 -5.87 13.39
N TYR A 308 -18.74 -5.37 13.20
CA TYR A 308 -17.54 -6.09 13.61
C TYR A 308 -17.57 -6.33 15.12
N ARG A 309 -17.33 -7.58 15.52
CA ARG A 309 -17.17 -8.01 16.92
C ARG A 309 -16.16 -9.14 16.98
N LYS A 310 -15.28 -9.10 18.00
CA LYS A 310 -14.41 -10.23 18.31
C LYS A 310 -15.25 -11.34 18.92
N ASN A 311 -15.03 -12.59 18.49
CA ASN A 311 -15.68 -13.72 19.14
C ASN A 311 -15.06 -13.92 20.53
N ASN A 312 -15.90 -14.05 21.56
CA ASN A 312 -15.43 -14.33 22.91
C ASN A 312 -14.95 -15.78 23.03
N PHE A 313 -14.02 -16.02 23.94
CA PHE A 313 -13.42 -17.33 24.19
C PHE A 313 -14.47 -18.43 24.43
N PHE A 314 -15.52 -18.14 25.19
CA PHE A 314 -16.64 -19.05 25.44
C PHE A 314 -17.37 -19.50 24.17
N ILE A 315 -17.63 -18.59 23.22
CA ILE A 315 -18.31 -18.92 21.96
C ILE A 315 -17.47 -19.91 21.15
N ARG A 316 -16.14 -19.72 21.13
CA ARG A 316 -15.20 -20.62 20.43
C ARG A 316 -15.15 -22.01 21.08
N ILE A 317 -15.15 -22.09 22.42
CA ILE A 317 -15.17 -23.37 23.14
C ILE A 317 -16.47 -24.12 22.87
N VAL A 318 -17.62 -23.45 23.04
CA VAL A 318 -18.94 -24.07 22.80
C VAL A 318 -19.03 -24.60 21.36
N ARG A 319 -18.50 -23.85 20.40
CA ARG A 319 -18.44 -24.31 18.99
C ARG A 319 -17.57 -25.56 18.83
N LYS A 320 -16.35 -25.59 19.37
CA LYS A 320 -15.47 -26.77 19.31
C LYS A 320 -16.11 -28.01 19.95
N ILE A 321 -16.79 -27.83 21.08
CA ILE A 321 -17.49 -28.90 21.78
C ILE A 321 -18.62 -29.44 20.90
N LYS A 322 -19.47 -28.57 20.32
CA LYS A 322 -20.54 -28.98 19.39
C LYS A 322 -20.01 -29.70 18.15
N GLU A 323 -18.93 -29.23 17.56
CA GLU A 323 -18.29 -29.88 16.40
C GLU A 323 -17.73 -31.27 16.75
N HIS A 324 -17.24 -31.47 17.97
CA HIS A 324 -16.77 -32.77 18.46
C HIS A 324 -17.94 -33.75 18.65
N PHE A 325 -19.03 -33.31 19.28
CA PHE A 325 -20.22 -34.14 19.53
C PHE A 325 -21.06 -34.44 18.27
N ASN A 326 -21.00 -33.60 17.23
CA ASN A 326 -21.66 -33.88 15.96
C ASN A 326 -20.86 -34.82 15.03
N LYS A 327 -19.60 -35.12 15.38
CA LYS A 327 -18.73 -36.05 14.64
C LYS A 327 -18.64 -37.43 15.29
N SER A 328 -19.10 -37.57 16.54
CA SER A 328 -19.35 -38.84 17.24
C SER A 328 -20.77 -39.32 16.98
#